data_AF-A0A1S1QM91-F1
#
_entry.id   AF-A0A1S1QM91-F1
#
_cell.length_a   1.000
_cell.length_b   1.000
_cell.length_c   1.000
_cell.angle_alpha   90.00
_cell.angle_beta   90.00
_cell.angle_gamma   90.00
#
_symmetry.space_group_name_H-M   'P 1'
#
loop_
_entity.id
_entity.type
_entity.pdbx_description
1 polymer ?
#
loop_
_entity_poly.entity_id
_entity_poly.type
_entity_poly.pdbx_seq_one_letter_code
_entity_poly.pdbx_strand_id
1 'polypeptide(L)'
;MALLTVAVLLAGCGGNDIERPGEGPAPTGPAAAPADATAACLALARSLDDLRPPVDLSQPGPTHHRMNGVGGLVRAAASYDSRLGTLEEAVDRVVDAAGTLDAAGLTEAVPAALAVCRTAGLPTEQGDGSDAAADAAAGCAAVARSRDLFAATDVQSVTFETNLRLGGAEELLIAASEAESRYQPVADAIRPVRQDLTVLALDRLPTSGARALATCGQQGLPHE
;
A
#
# COMPACT_ATOMS: atom_id res chain seq x y z
N MET A 1 -0.07 -43.04 43.43
CA MET A 1 0.04 -41.57 43.22
C MET A 1 1.47 -41.27 42.84
N ALA A 2 1.73 -41.12 41.54
CA ALA A 2 3.05 -40.81 41.02
C ALA A 2 3.19 -39.28 40.89
N LEU A 3 4.14 -38.69 41.63
CA LEU A 3 4.69 -37.38 41.31
C LEU A 3 5.69 -37.58 40.16
N LEU A 4 5.41 -36.96 39.01
CA LEU A 4 6.36 -36.84 37.91
C LEU A 4 7.07 -35.48 38.02
N THR A 5 8.29 -35.52 38.54
CA THR A 5 9.27 -34.44 38.43
C THR A 5 9.86 -34.48 37.03
N VAL A 6 9.48 -33.54 36.15
CA VAL A 6 10.15 -33.37 34.85
C VAL A 6 11.39 -32.52 35.08
N ALA A 7 12.55 -33.18 34.98
CA ALA A 7 13.85 -32.54 34.97
C ALA A 7 14.03 -31.74 33.66
N VAL A 8 14.46 -30.49 33.82
CA VAL A 8 14.87 -29.59 32.74
C VAL A 8 16.16 -30.13 32.11
N LEU A 9 16.09 -30.51 30.83
CA LEU A 9 17.27 -30.78 30.01
C LEU A 9 17.72 -29.48 29.35
N LEU A 10 18.71 -28.83 29.97
CA LEU A 10 19.60 -27.87 29.32
C LEU A 10 20.63 -28.66 28.53
N ALA A 11 20.56 -28.58 27.20
CA ALA A 11 21.65 -28.93 26.29
C ALA A 11 21.76 -27.81 25.26
N GLY A 12 22.89 -27.10 25.29
CA GLY A 12 23.20 -26.05 24.34
C GLY A 12 23.75 -26.61 23.02
N CYS A 13 23.39 -25.94 21.94
CA CYS A 13 24.13 -25.85 20.67
C CYS A 13 23.95 -24.39 20.24
N GLY A 14 25.02 -23.61 20.04
CA GLY A 14 25.74 -23.64 18.77
C GLY A 14 25.02 -22.67 17.81
N GLY A 15 25.69 -21.56 17.47
CA GLY A 15 25.08 -20.44 16.75
C GLY A 15 24.27 -20.89 15.54
N ASN A 16 23.00 -20.47 15.51
CA ASN A 16 22.18 -20.50 14.32
C ASN A 16 21.71 -19.08 14.07
N ASP A 17 22.10 -18.58 12.92
CA ASP A 17 21.53 -17.41 12.27
C ASP A 17 20.01 -17.46 12.42
N ILE A 18 19.48 -16.43 13.07
CA ILE A 18 18.04 -16.15 13.00
C ILE A 18 17.82 -15.65 11.58
N GLU A 19 17.56 -16.56 10.64
CA GLU A 19 16.94 -16.23 9.36
C GLU A 19 15.67 -15.44 9.68
N ARG A 20 15.67 -14.14 9.34
CA ARG A 20 14.46 -13.33 9.34
C ARG A 20 13.51 -13.94 8.32
N PRO A 21 12.28 -14.33 8.70
CA PRO A 21 11.28 -14.72 7.74
C PRO A 21 10.85 -13.45 6.99
N GLY A 22 11.37 -13.24 5.76
CA GLY A 22 10.95 -12.11 4.93
C GLY A 22 11.90 -11.59 3.85
N GLU A 23 13.12 -12.10 3.69
CA GLU A 23 14.05 -11.67 2.60
C GLU A 23 13.77 -12.38 1.27
N GLY A 24 12.48 -12.54 0.96
CA GLY A 24 12.03 -12.94 -0.37
C GLY A 24 11.67 -11.70 -1.18
N PRO A 25 11.96 -11.69 -2.49
CA PRO A 25 11.57 -10.60 -3.37
C PRO A 25 10.03 -10.43 -3.31
N ALA A 26 9.50 -9.21 -3.22
CA ALA A 26 8.07 -8.94 -2.97
C ALA A 26 7.13 -9.69 -3.94
N PRO A 27 5.99 -10.20 -3.47
CA PRO A 27 5.07 -10.91 -4.35
C PRO A 27 4.56 -9.98 -5.46
N THR A 28 4.48 -10.48 -6.68
CA THR A 28 4.03 -9.71 -7.85
C THR A 28 2.74 -10.26 -8.43
N GLY A 29 2.13 -9.51 -9.36
CA GLY A 29 0.92 -9.96 -10.07
C GLY A 29 -0.24 -10.29 -9.11
N PRO A 30 -0.91 -11.44 -9.26
CA PRO A 30 -2.00 -11.87 -8.37
C PRO A 30 -1.56 -12.12 -6.92
N ALA A 31 -0.33 -12.59 -6.70
CA ALA A 31 0.17 -12.90 -5.36
C ALA A 31 0.34 -11.64 -4.48
N ALA A 32 0.37 -10.46 -5.10
CA ALA A 32 0.43 -9.18 -4.41
C ALA A 32 -0.91 -8.74 -3.80
N ALA A 33 -2.05 -9.30 -4.23
CA ALA A 33 -3.38 -8.83 -3.82
C ALA A 33 -3.60 -8.79 -2.29
N PRO A 34 -3.20 -9.80 -1.50
CA PRO A 34 -3.33 -9.72 -0.04
C PRO A 34 -2.50 -8.59 0.58
N ALA A 35 -1.31 -8.33 0.03
CA ALA A 35 -0.43 -7.25 0.49
C ALA A 35 -0.97 -5.86 0.12
N ASP A 36 -1.58 -5.72 -1.05
CA ASP A 36 -2.25 -4.48 -1.47
C ASP A 36 -3.46 -4.17 -0.57
N ALA A 37 -4.32 -5.17 -0.33
CA ALA A 37 -5.48 -5.03 0.56
C ALA A 37 -5.05 -4.70 2.01
N THR A 38 -3.99 -5.34 2.48
CA THR A 38 -3.40 -5.05 3.80
C THR A 38 -2.90 -3.61 3.88
N ALA A 39 -2.11 -3.16 2.90
CA ALA A 39 -1.59 -1.79 2.86
C ALA A 39 -2.73 -0.76 2.83
N ALA A 40 -3.79 -1.04 2.06
CA ALA A 40 -4.96 -0.20 1.97
C ALA A 40 -5.73 -0.09 3.30
N CYS A 41 -6.00 -1.23 3.98
CA CYS A 41 -6.66 -1.23 5.28
C CYS A 41 -5.86 -0.49 6.37
N LEU A 42 -4.53 -0.60 6.34
CA LEU A 42 -3.65 0.15 7.25
C LEU A 42 -3.64 1.65 6.95
N ALA A 43 -3.62 2.06 5.68
CA ALA A 43 -3.71 3.47 5.29
C ALA A 43 -5.08 4.06 5.64
N LEU A 44 -6.16 3.30 5.47
CA LEU A 44 -7.51 3.68 5.90
C LEU A 44 -7.60 3.85 7.42
N ALA A 45 -6.92 3.01 8.19
CA ALA A 45 -6.93 3.13 9.66
C ALA A 45 -6.26 4.42 10.14
N ARG A 46 -5.27 4.92 9.40
CA ARG A 46 -4.56 6.18 9.69
C ARG A 46 -5.40 7.41 9.41
N SER A 47 -6.26 7.38 8.40
CA SER A 47 -7.11 8.55 8.08
C SER A 47 -8.16 8.88 9.14
N LEU A 48 -8.42 7.99 10.09
CA LEU A 48 -9.30 8.31 11.22
C LEU A 48 -8.81 9.49 12.05
N ASP A 49 -7.50 9.70 12.15
CA ASP A 49 -6.93 10.81 12.91
C ASP A 49 -7.06 12.13 12.13
N ASP A 50 -6.92 12.10 10.80
CA ASP A 50 -7.15 13.25 9.92
C ASP A 50 -8.62 13.72 9.93
N LEU A 51 -9.55 12.80 10.17
CA LEU A 51 -10.99 13.05 10.19
C LEU A 51 -11.50 13.52 11.56
N ARG A 52 -10.62 13.78 12.52
CA ARG A 52 -11.01 14.36 13.81
C ARG A 52 -11.33 15.85 13.65
N PRO A 53 -12.47 16.33 14.18
CA PRO A 53 -12.84 17.74 14.07
C PRO A 53 -11.83 18.69 14.72
N PRO A 54 -11.63 19.91 14.15
CA PRO A 54 -12.27 20.40 12.93
C PRO A 54 -11.57 19.85 11.67
N VAL A 55 -12.34 19.19 10.79
CA VAL A 55 -11.86 18.70 9.50
C VAL A 55 -12.06 19.81 8.47
N ASP A 56 -10.98 20.24 7.82
CA ASP A 56 -11.04 21.16 6.68
C ASP A 56 -10.76 20.39 5.40
N LEU A 57 -11.82 20.08 4.64
CA LEU A 57 -11.74 19.44 3.32
C LEU A 57 -11.93 20.47 2.19
N SER A 58 -11.77 21.76 2.45
CA SER A 58 -11.99 22.79 1.42
C SER A 58 -10.97 22.74 0.27
N GLN A 59 -9.89 21.98 0.42
CA GLN A 59 -8.90 21.68 -0.62
C GLN A 59 -8.53 20.19 -0.58
N PRO A 60 -8.15 19.60 -1.74
CA PRO A 60 -7.47 18.32 -1.74
C PRO A 60 -6.18 18.43 -0.92
N GLY A 61 -5.98 17.52 0.01
CA GLY A 61 -4.75 17.43 0.81
C GLY A 61 -4.32 15.97 0.98
N PRO A 62 -3.38 15.69 1.91
CA PRO A 62 -2.82 14.35 2.09
C PRO A 62 -3.88 13.27 2.25
N THR A 63 -4.96 13.55 2.99
CA THR A 63 -6.07 12.62 3.20
C THR A 63 -6.80 12.27 1.91
N HIS A 64 -7.02 13.23 1.00
CA HIS A 64 -7.68 12.98 -0.28
C HIS A 64 -6.85 12.01 -1.14
N HIS A 65 -5.55 12.32 -1.30
CA HIS A 65 -4.61 11.45 -2.00
C HIS A 65 -4.49 10.08 -1.33
N ARG A 66 -4.47 10.01 0.00
CA ARG A 66 -4.48 8.75 0.74
C ARG A 66 -5.72 7.91 0.40
N MET A 67 -6.92 8.50 0.35
CA MET A 67 -8.15 7.76 0.04
C MET A 67 -8.14 7.24 -1.41
N ASN A 68 -7.67 8.03 -2.37
CA ASN A 68 -7.48 7.58 -3.75
C ASN A 68 -6.47 6.44 -3.83
N GLY A 69 -5.38 6.55 -3.06
CA GLY A 69 -4.35 5.53 -2.91
C GLY A 69 -4.90 4.19 -2.43
N VAL A 70 -5.67 4.24 -1.33
CA VAL A 70 -6.42 3.10 -0.78
C VAL A 70 -7.34 2.50 -1.84
N GLY A 71 -8.09 3.32 -2.56
CA GLY A 71 -8.96 2.89 -3.66
C GLY A 71 -8.22 2.14 -4.76
N GLY A 72 -7.11 2.68 -5.26
CA GLY A 72 -6.30 2.04 -6.29
C GLY A 72 -5.77 0.67 -5.86
N LEU A 73 -5.28 0.55 -4.62
CA LEU A 73 -4.77 -0.71 -4.07
C LEU A 73 -5.88 -1.75 -3.87
N VAL A 74 -7.04 -1.36 -3.33
CA VAL A 74 -8.15 -2.31 -3.12
C VAL A 74 -8.74 -2.80 -4.43
N ARG A 75 -8.98 -1.92 -5.41
CA ARG A 75 -9.48 -2.33 -6.74
C ARG A 75 -8.51 -3.28 -7.44
N ALA A 76 -7.20 -3.00 -7.35
CA ALA A 76 -6.17 -3.90 -7.86
C ALA A 76 -6.23 -5.28 -7.18
N ALA A 77 -6.40 -5.31 -5.85
CA ALA A 77 -6.51 -6.55 -5.10
C ALA A 77 -7.79 -7.34 -5.42
N ALA A 78 -8.94 -6.66 -5.46
CA ALA A 78 -10.25 -7.27 -5.71
C ALA A 78 -10.39 -7.84 -7.13
N SER A 79 -9.68 -7.25 -8.10
CA SER A 79 -9.60 -7.79 -9.47
C SER A 79 -8.92 -9.17 -9.52
N TYR A 80 -8.03 -9.48 -8.57
CA TYR A 80 -7.38 -10.79 -8.46
C TYR A 80 -8.03 -11.73 -7.43
N ASP A 81 -8.68 -11.18 -6.40
CA ASP A 81 -9.36 -11.95 -5.35
C ASP A 81 -10.78 -11.42 -5.12
N SER A 82 -11.76 -12.14 -5.68
CA SER A 82 -13.18 -11.77 -5.60
C SER A 82 -13.74 -11.76 -4.17
N ARG A 83 -13.05 -12.38 -3.21
CA ARG A 83 -13.44 -12.30 -1.79
C ARG A 83 -13.27 -10.88 -1.23
N LEU A 84 -12.50 -10.03 -1.90
CA LEU A 84 -12.29 -8.63 -1.53
C LEU A 84 -13.33 -7.69 -2.17
N GLY A 85 -14.32 -8.19 -2.93
CA GLY A 85 -15.32 -7.34 -3.57
C GLY A 85 -16.13 -6.49 -2.57
N THR A 86 -16.47 -7.03 -1.40
CA THR A 86 -17.15 -6.23 -0.35
C THR A 86 -16.24 -5.14 0.23
N LEU A 87 -14.92 -5.36 0.25
CA LEU A 87 -13.96 -4.33 0.66
C LEU A 87 -13.85 -3.23 -0.40
N GLU A 88 -13.83 -3.61 -1.69
CA GLU A 88 -13.86 -2.68 -2.82
C GLU A 88 -15.07 -1.77 -2.76
N GLU A 89 -16.29 -2.31 -2.64
CA GLU A 89 -17.52 -1.52 -2.52
C GLU A 89 -17.52 -0.57 -1.31
N ALA A 90 -16.92 -1.00 -0.19
CA ALA A 90 -16.82 -0.18 1.00
C ALA A 90 -15.81 0.98 0.82
N VAL A 91 -14.67 0.70 0.18
CA VAL A 91 -13.65 1.70 -0.13
C VAL A 91 -14.09 2.65 -1.25
N ASP A 92 -14.86 2.19 -2.22
CA ASP A 92 -15.41 3.06 -3.26
C ASP A 92 -16.28 4.17 -2.66
N ARG A 93 -17.09 3.86 -1.65
CA ARG A 93 -17.84 4.89 -0.89
C ARG A 93 -16.93 5.89 -0.18
N VAL A 94 -15.78 5.44 0.32
CA VAL A 94 -14.77 6.33 0.92
C VAL A 94 -14.16 7.24 -0.14
N VAL A 95 -13.79 6.70 -1.30
CA VAL A 95 -13.23 7.47 -2.43
C VAL A 95 -14.25 8.47 -2.95
N ASP A 96 -15.52 8.09 -3.09
CA ASP A 96 -16.60 8.98 -3.54
C ASP A 96 -16.81 10.14 -2.54
N ALA A 97 -16.82 9.86 -1.23
CA ALA A 97 -16.90 10.89 -0.21
C ALA A 97 -15.66 11.82 -0.24
N ALA A 98 -14.45 11.27 -0.45
CA ALA A 98 -13.23 12.06 -0.62
C ALA A 98 -13.26 12.93 -1.88
N GLY A 99 -13.80 12.42 -2.99
CA GLY A 99 -13.92 13.12 -4.27
C GLY A 99 -14.94 14.26 -4.25
N THR A 100 -15.97 14.12 -3.42
CA THR A 100 -16.99 15.15 -3.19
C THR A 100 -16.66 16.08 -2.02
N LEU A 101 -15.52 15.86 -1.36
CA LEU A 101 -15.07 16.60 -0.17
C LEU A 101 -16.12 16.56 0.97
N ASP A 102 -16.86 15.45 1.06
CA ASP A 102 -17.90 15.23 2.05
C ASP A 102 -17.30 14.67 3.36
N ALA A 103 -17.04 15.58 4.31
CA ALA A 103 -16.48 15.21 5.61
C ALA A 103 -17.42 14.31 6.43
N ALA A 104 -18.74 14.51 6.30
CA ALA A 104 -19.71 13.67 7.01
C ALA A 104 -19.73 12.27 6.39
N GLY A 105 -19.75 12.19 5.06
CA GLY A 105 -19.63 10.94 4.32
C GLY A 105 -18.35 10.18 4.65
N LEU A 106 -17.21 10.85 4.74
CA LEU A 106 -15.94 10.21 5.14
C LEU A 106 -15.97 9.70 6.58
N THR A 107 -16.53 10.48 7.50
CA THR A 107 -16.68 10.09 8.92
C THR A 107 -17.54 8.83 9.08
N GLU A 108 -18.48 8.60 8.17
CA GLU A 108 -19.30 7.37 8.14
C GLU A 108 -18.61 6.22 7.37
N ALA A 109 -18.10 6.50 6.17
CA ALA A 109 -17.60 5.49 5.25
C ALA A 109 -16.30 4.84 5.73
N VAL A 110 -15.38 5.62 6.32
CA VAL A 110 -14.06 5.10 6.77
C VAL A 110 -14.22 4.04 7.87
N PRO A 111 -14.96 4.27 8.98
CA PRO A 111 -15.23 3.21 9.96
C PRO A 111 -15.94 1.98 9.39
N ALA A 112 -16.86 2.18 8.43
CA ALA A 112 -17.56 1.08 7.77
C ALA A 112 -16.59 0.20 6.96
N ALA A 113 -15.72 0.79 6.16
CA ALA A 113 -14.70 0.07 5.41
C ALA A 113 -13.68 -0.63 6.33
N LEU A 114 -13.30 -0.02 7.46
CA LEU A 114 -12.47 -0.68 8.49
C LEU A 114 -13.15 -1.87 9.16
N ALA A 115 -14.48 -1.84 9.32
CA ALA A 115 -15.23 -3.01 9.78
C ALA A 115 -15.16 -4.17 8.76
N VAL A 116 -15.19 -3.86 7.46
CA VAL A 116 -14.99 -4.86 6.40
C VAL A 116 -13.57 -5.42 6.43
N CYS A 117 -12.53 -4.58 6.56
CA CYS A 117 -11.14 -5.02 6.73
C CYS A 117 -11.00 -6.04 7.86
N ARG A 118 -11.55 -5.74 9.04
CA ARG A 118 -11.52 -6.66 10.21
C ARG A 118 -12.26 -7.97 9.94
N THR A 119 -13.41 -7.90 9.28
CA THR A 119 -14.20 -9.10 8.90
C THR A 119 -13.44 -9.99 7.93
N ALA A 120 -12.65 -9.38 7.03
CA ALA A 120 -11.77 -10.08 6.10
C ALA A 120 -10.47 -10.61 6.76
N GLY A 121 -10.25 -10.35 8.05
CA GLY A 121 -9.03 -10.72 8.76
C GLY A 121 -7.79 -9.89 8.39
N LEU A 122 -8.00 -8.72 7.77
CA LEU A 122 -6.93 -7.80 7.42
C LEU A 122 -6.58 -6.89 8.60
N PRO A 123 -5.30 -6.56 8.81
CA PRO A 123 -4.89 -5.72 9.93
C PRO A 123 -5.38 -4.28 9.73
N THR A 124 -5.84 -3.67 10.82
CA THR A 124 -6.26 -2.27 10.88
C THR A 124 -5.58 -1.53 12.03
N GLU A 125 -4.58 -2.14 12.66
CA GLU A 125 -3.83 -1.52 13.75
C GLU A 125 -2.71 -0.65 13.17
N GLN A 126 -2.64 0.59 13.65
CA GLN A 126 -1.57 1.51 13.27
C GLN A 126 -0.26 1.07 13.96
N GLY A 127 0.83 1.03 13.21
CA GLY A 127 2.17 0.85 13.79
C GLY A 127 2.75 2.17 14.29
N ASP A 128 3.87 2.09 15.01
CA ASP A 128 4.63 3.27 15.42
C ASP A 128 5.24 3.96 14.19
N GLY A 129 4.97 5.25 13.98
CA GLY A 129 5.53 6.03 12.87
C GLY A 129 4.69 7.23 12.49
N SER A 130 5.23 8.12 11.66
CA SER A 130 4.41 9.17 11.05
C SER A 130 3.59 8.59 9.91
N ASP A 131 2.39 9.11 9.75
CA ASP A 131 1.48 8.81 8.66
C ASP A 131 2.15 8.91 7.28
N ALA A 132 2.92 9.97 7.06
CA ALA A 132 3.65 10.18 5.82
C ALA A 132 4.68 9.06 5.56
N ALA A 133 5.39 8.60 6.59
CA ALA A 133 6.34 7.49 6.45
C ALA A 133 5.63 6.18 6.09
N ALA A 134 4.46 5.93 6.69
CA ALA A 134 3.68 4.73 6.41
C ALA A 134 3.06 4.76 5.01
N ASP A 135 2.56 5.91 4.55
CA ASP A 135 2.06 6.10 3.20
C ASP A 135 3.18 5.96 2.16
N ALA A 136 4.36 6.54 2.42
CA ALA A 136 5.52 6.38 1.55
C ALA A 136 5.98 4.92 1.46
N ALA A 137 6.02 4.21 2.59
CA ALA A 137 6.36 2.80 2.64
C ALA A 137 5.35 1.93 1.89
N ALA A 138 4.05 2.19 2.06
CA ALA A 138 2.99 1.47 1.36
C ALA A 138 3.04 1.70 -0.16
N GLY A 139 3.25 2.96 -0.58
CA GLY A 139 3.43 3.32 -1.99
C GLY A 139 4.65 2.64 -2.61
N CYS A 140 5.82 2.78 -2.00
CA CYS A 140 7.05 2.12 -2.48
C CYS A 140 6.94 0.59 -2.51
N ALA A 141 6.29 -0.02 -1.51
CA ALA A 141 6.03 -1.46 -1.52
C ALA A 141 5.10 -1.87 -2.69
N ALA A 142 4.08 -1.07 -3.02
CA ALA A 142 3.21 -1.31 -4.17
C ALA A 142 3.95 -1.19 -5.52
N VAL A 143 4.93 -0.26 -5.61
CA VAL A 143 5.85 -0.17 -6.75
C VAL A 143 6.70 -1.44 -6.87
N ALA A 144 7.27 -1.93 -5.76
CA ALA A 144 8.06 -3.18 -5.73
C ALA A 144 7.24 -4.39 -6.19
N ARG A 145 5.98 -4.50 -5.75
CA ARG A 145 5.04 -5.55 -6.20
C ARG A 145 4.63 -5.44 -7.68
N SER A 146 4.98 -4.33 -8.33
CA SER A 146 4.75 -4.09 -9.77
C SER A 146 6.01 -4.29 -10.61
N ARG A 147 7.15 -4.68 -10.03
CA ARG A 147 8.45 -4.68 -10.73
C ARG A 147 8.49 -5.51 -12.01
N ASP A 148 7.72 -6.60 -12.09
CA ASP A 148 7.74 -7.49 -13.27
C ASP A 148 7.25 -6.75 -14.51
N LEU A 149 6.37 -5.75 -14.33
CA LEU A 149 5.92 -4.85 -15.38
C LEU A 149 7.08 -4.05 -15.99
N PHE A 150 8.09 -3.71 -15.20
CA PHE A 150 9.21 -2.90 -15.70
C PHE A 150 10.11 -3.68 -16.64
N ALA A 151 9.99 -5.00 -16.68
CA ALA A 151 10.63 -5.85 -17.68
C ALA A 151 9.70 -6.21 -18.86
N ALA A 152 8.46 -5.69 -18.87
CA ALA A 152 7.49 -6.00 -19.92
C ALA A 152 7.92 -5.42 -21.27
N THR A 153 7.90 -6.26 -22.31
CA THR A 153 8.21 -5.87 -23.69
C THR A 153 6.97 -5.84 -24.60
N ASP A 154 5.80 -6.17 -24.06
CA ASP A 154 4.54 -6.23 -24.81
C ASP A 154 3.37 -5.63 -24.01
N VAL A 155 2.42 -5.02 -24.73
CA VAL A 155 1.27 -4.30 -24.15
C VAL A 155 0.34 -5.25 -23.41
N GLN A 156 0.23 -6.53 -23.80
CA GLN A 156 -0.61 -7.50 -23.09
C GLN A 156 -0.11 -7.79 -21.68
N SER A 157 1.17 -7.50 -21.40
CA SER A 157 1.76 -7.62 -20.06
C SER A 157 1.37 -6.45 -19.15
N VAL A 158 0.87 -5.34 -19.71
CA VAL A 158 0.33 -4.21 -18.96
C VAL A 158 -1.12 -4.49 -18.61
N THR A 159 -1.35 -5.05 -17.42
CA THR A 159 -2.70 -5.37 -16.96
C THR A 159 -3.37 -4.16 -16.32
N PHE A 160 -4.72 -4.12 -16.38
CA PHE A 160 -5.52 -3.08 -15.75
C PHE A 160 -5.27 -3.00 -14.24
N GLU A 161 -5.13 -4.15 -13.59
CA GLU A 161 -4.90 -4.29 -12.15
C GLU A 161 -3.53 -3.73 -11.74
N THR A 162 -2.51 -3.93 -12.58
CA THR A 162 -1.18 -3.38 -12.31
C THR A 162 -1.18 -1.85 -12.47
N ASN A 163 -1.96 -1.34 -13.43
CA ASN A 163 -2.18 0.10 -13.58
C ASN A 163 -2.90 0.68 -12.34
N LEU A 164 -3.94 0.01 -11.83
CA LEU A 164 -4.63 0.40 -10.60
C LEU A 164 -3.68 0.41 -9.39
N ARG A 165 -2.84 -0.63 -9.23
CA ARG A 165 -1.84 -0.70 -8.15
C ARG A 165 -0.86 0.45 -8.21
N LEU A 166 -0.32 0.76 -9.39
CA LEU A 166 0.63 1.86 -9.57
C LEU A 166 -0.03 3.23 -9.40
N GLY A 167 -1.30 3.39 -9.80
CA GLY A 167 -2.07 4.59 -9.50
C GLY A 167 -2.29 4.78 -7.99
N GLY A 168 -2.65 3.69 -7.29
CA GLY A 168 -2.76 3.71 -5.83
C GLY A 168 -1.42 4.06 -5.15
N ALA A 169 -0.31 3.49 -5.66
CA ALA A 169 1.03 3.79 -5.18
C ALA A 169 1.42 5.26 -5.37
N GLU A 170 1.15 5.83 -6.54
CA GLU A 170 1.40 7.24 -6.85
C GLU A 170 0.66 8.16 -5.89
N GLU A 171 -0.62 7.93 -5.68
CA GLU A 171 -1.46 8.73 -4.77
C GLU A 171 -0.97 8.67 -3.31
N LEU A 172 -0.55 7.49 -2.82
CA LEU A 172 0.06 7.38 -1.48
C LEU A 172 1.40 8.13 -1.38
N LEU A 173 2.22 8.11 -2.44
CA LEU A 173 3.48 8.85 -2.45
C LEU A 173 3.26 10.36 -2.51
N ILE A 174 2.23 10.82 -3.23
CA ILE A 174 1.81 12.22 -3.23
C ILE A 174 1.34 12.62 -1.81
N ALA A 175 0.45 11.85 -1.19
CA ALA A 175 -0.02 12.09 0.17
C ALA A 175 1.15 12.22 1.16
N ALA A 176 2.12 11.30 1.08
CA ALA A 176 3.32 11.35 1.89
C ALA A 176 4.15 12.61 1.65
N SER A 177 4.31 13.04 0.38
CA SER A 177 5.11 14.22 0.03
C SER A 177 4.47 15.54 0.43
N GLU A 178 3.13 15.62 0.40
CA GLU A 178 2.38 16.79 0.87
C GLU A 178 2.42 16.90 2.39
N ALA A 179 2.34 15.76 3.10
CA ALA A 179 2.48 15.72 4.54
C ALA A 179 3.93 16.00 4.99
N GLU A 180 4.92 15.45 4.28
CA GLU A 180 6.34 15.62 4.57
C GLU A 180 7.18 15.71 3.29
N SER A 181 7.72 16.91 3.02
CA SER A 181 8.46 17.23 1.79
C SER A 181 9.69 16.36 1.51
N ARG A 182 10.23 15.66 2.51
CA ARG A 182 11.33 14.70 2.31
C ARG A 182 10.96 13.54 1.37
N TYR A 183 9.67 13.24 1.21
CA TYR A 183 9.17 12.21 0.29
C TYR A 183 8.89 12.72 -1.13
N GLN A 184 9.08 14.02 -1.40
CA GLN A 184 8.96 14.56 -2.76
C GLN A 184 9.79 13.78 -3.81
N PRO A 185 11.05 13.36 -3.55
CA PRO A 185 11.83 12.61 -4.54
C PRO A 185 11.18 11.29 -4.97
N VAL A 186 10.54 10.55 -4.05
CA VAL A 186 9.86 9.29 -4.40
C VAL A 186 8.56 9.54 -5.18
N ALA A 187 7.78 10.57 -4.83
CA ALA A 187 6.62 10.99 -5.59
C ALA A 187 6.98 11.44 -7.03
N ASP A 188 8.09 12.15 -7.19
CA ASP A 188 8.58 12.55 -8.52
C ASP A 188 9.16 11.38 -9.32
N ALA A 189 9.68 10.34 -8.66
CA ALA A 189 10.25 9.18 -9.32
C ALA A 189 9.20 8.21 -9.89
N ILE A 190 8.00 8.14 -9.29
CA ILE A 190 6.91 7.28 -9.79
C ILE A 190 6.14 7.91 -10.96
N ARG A 191 6.06 9.24 -11.04
CA ARG A 191 5.32 9.96 -12.08
C ARG A 191 5.72 9.58 -13.52
N PRO A 192 7.02 9.44 -13.87
CA PRO A 192 7.42 8.96 -15.20
C PRO A 192 6.93 7.55 -15.51
N VAL A 193 6.89 6.64 -14.53
CA VAL A 193 6.34 5.28 -14.72
C VAL A 193 4.87 5.36 -15.14
N ARG A 194 4.10 6.22 -14.48
CA ARG A 194 2.67 6.44 -14.76
C ARG A 194 2.43 7.05 -16.13
N GLN A 195 3.26 8.03 -16.50
CA GLN A 195 3.25 8.63 -17.83
C GLN A 195 3.57 7.60 -18.91
N ASP A 196 4.65 6.83 -18.74
CA ASP A 196 5.07 5.80 -19.68
C ASP A 196 3.98 4.74 -19.88
N LEU A 197 3.28 4.32 -18.82
CA LEU A 197 2.14 3.40 -18.92
C LEU A 197 0.96 4.03 -19.66
N THR A 198 0.66 5.30 -19.41
CA THR A 198 -0.46 6.01 -20.04
C THR A 198 -0.27 6.15 -21.56
N VAL A 199 0.97 6.40 -22.00
CA VAL A 199 1.31 6.52 -23.42
C VAL A 199 1.82 5.21 -24.04
N LEU A 200 1.81 4.11 -23.29
CA LEU A 200 2.33 2.79 -23.68
C LEU A 200 3.80 2.82 -24.17
N ALA A 201 4.63 3.67 -23.56
CA ALA A 201 6.07 3.76 -23.84
C ALA A 201 6.86 2.66 -23.11
N LEU A 202 6.60 1.40 -23.51
CA LEU A 202 7.17 0.22 -22.83
C LEU A 202 8.71 0.17 -22.87
N ASP A 203 9.33 0.81 -23.86
CA ASP A 203 10.79 0.95 -23.97
C ASP A 203 11.40 1.77 -22.81
N ARG A 204 10.61 2.64 -22.17
CA ARG A 204 11.04 3.51 -21.08
C ARG A 204 10.75 2.95 -19.69
N LEU A 205 9.75 2.06 -19.57
CA LEU A 205 9.35 1.44 -18.31
C LEU A 205 10.51 0.79 -17.53
N PRO A 206 11.48 0.09 -18.15
CA PRO A 206 12.62 -0.45 -17.42
C PRO A 206 13.42 0.63 -16.71
N THR A 207 13.65 1.77 -17.38
CA THR A 207 14.45 2.87 -16.83
C THR A 207 13.67 3.63 -15.77
N SER A 208 12.41 4.00 -16.05
CA SER A 208 11.55 4.72 -15.12
C SER A 208 11.26 3.89 -13.86
N GLY A 209 10.96 2.59 -14.04
CA GLY A 209 10.71 1.66 -12.95
C GLY A 209 11.93 1.42 -12.06
N ALA A 210 13.11 1.17 -12.66
CA ALA A 210 14.35 1.03 -11.91
C ALA A 210 14.69 2.29 -11.10
N ARG A 211 14.44 3.48 -11.67
CA ARG A 211 14.62 4.75 -10.96
C ARG A 211 13.67 4.88 -9.78
N ALA A 212 12.39 4.53 -9.94
CA ALA A 212 11.42 4.56 -8.86
C ALA A 212 11.85 3.66 -7.69
N LEU A 213 12.21 2.40 -7.97
CA LEU A 213 12.67 1.44 -6.97
C LEU A 213 13.97 1.90 -6.28
N ALA A 214 14.95 2.39 -7.04
CA ALA A 214 16.19 2.92 -6.48
C ALA A 214 15.93 4.12 -5.56
N THR A 215 14.97 4.98 -5.91
CA THR A 215 14.64 6.15 -5.09
C THR A 215 13.94 5.75 -3.79
N CYS A 216 13.07 4.73 -3.83
CA CYS A 216 12.52 4.12 -2.62
C CYS A 216 13.63 3.55 -1.71
N GLY A 217 14.58 2.81 -2.28
CA GLY A 217 15.73 2.28 -1.54
C GLY A 217 16.61 3.36 -0.90
N GLN A 218 16.87 4.47 -1.61
CA GLN A 218 17.63 5.61 -1.07
C GLN A 218 16.94 6.29 0.12
N GLN A 219 15.61 6.23 0.21
CA GLN A 219 14.83 6.74 1.33
C GLN A 219 14.67 5.72 2.48
N GLY A 220 15.29 4.54 2.36
CA GLY A 220 15.13 3.45 3.34
C GLY A 220 13.73 2.83 3.32
N LEU A 221 13.00 2.96 2.22
CA LEU A 221 11.65 2.42 2.05
C LEU A 221 11.67 1.04 1.36
N PRO A 222 10.60 0.23 1.51
CA PRO A 222 10.51 -1.07 0.85
C PRO A 222 10.64 -0.95 -0.68
N HIS A 223 11.51 -1.74 -1.30
CA HIS A 223 11.82 -1.62 -2.73
C HIS A 223 12.18 -2.95 -3.43
N GLU A 224 12.23 -4.04 -2.69
CA GLU A 224 12.52 -5.40 -3.20
C GLU A 224 11.28 -6.28 -3.13
#